data_AF-A0A528ASV7-F1
#
_entry.id   AF-A0A528ASV7-F1
#
_cell.length_a   1.000
_cell.length_b   1.000
_cell.length_c   1.000
_cell.angle_alpha   90.00
_cell.angle_beta   90.00
_cell.angle_gamma   90.00
#
_symmetry.space_group_name_H-M   'P 1'
#
loop_
_entity.id
_entity.type
_entity.pdbx_description
1 polymer ?
#
loop_
_entity_poly.entity_id
_entity_poly.type
_entity_poly.pdbx_seq_one_letter_code
_entity_poly.pdbx_strand_id
1 'polypeptide(L)'
;MSLSYRWVIVAAGALMTCVALGAMFSLAIFLEPMALDTDWSRAGISSAMTLNFLVMGLGGFAWGAIYDRYGARIVVMIGAVLLGLALVLASRTGSLLVFQITYGVLVGLAASAFFAPMIALTTAWFDKNRSLAVSLVSAGMGVAPMTISPFARWLISAYDWRTAMFVIGVAAWALLVPAALL
;
A
#
# COMPACT_ATOMS: atom_id res chain seq x y z
N MET A 1 11.54 -18.58 -20.37
CA MET A 1 10.46 -17.61 -20.03
C MET A 1 10.25 -16.67 -21.21
N SER A 2 9.03 -16.62 -21.79
CA SER A 2 8.75 -15.77 -22.94
C SER A 2 8.88 -14.29 -22.59
N LEU A 3 9.30 -13.46 -23.56
CA LEU A 3 9.43 -12.01 -23.41
C LEU A 3 8.15 -11.35 -22.83
N SER A 4 6.98 -11.91 -23.17
CA SER A 4 5.67 -11.46 -22.70
C SER A 4 5.46 -11.61 -21.19
N TYR A 5 6.00 -12.66 -20.56
CA TYR A 5 5.77 -12.90 -19.13
C TYR A 5 6.50 -11.89 -18.24
N ARG A 6 7.66 -11.41 -18.68
CA ARG A 6 8.44 -10.39 -17.95
C ARG A 6 7.67 -9.08 -17.82
N TRP A 7 6.91 -8.69 -18.85
CA TRP A 7 6.08 -7.49 -18.84
C TRP A 7 4.82 -7.63 -17.98
N VAL A 8 4.27 -8.84 -17.88
CA VAL A 8 3.15 -9.13 -16.95
C VAL A 8 3.58 -8.88 -15.50
N ILE A 9 4.80 -9.28 -15.12
CA ILE A 9 5.32 -9.03 -13.77
C ILE A 9 5.57 -7.54 -13.53
N VAL A 10 6.05 -6.80 -14.53
CA VAL A 10 6.18 -5.33 -14.43
C VAL A 10 4.82 -4.68 -14.21
N ALA A 11 3.79 -5.10 -14.93
CA ALA A 11 2.43 -4.61 -14.76
C ALA A 11 1.86 -4.98 -13.38
N ALA A 12 2.08 -6.21 -12.91
CA ALA A 12 1.68 -6.65 -11.58
C ALA A 12 2.42 -5.85 -10.48
N GLY A 13 3.72 -5.63 -10.62
CA GLY A 13 4.51 -4.81 -9.70
C GLY A 13 4.06 -3.36 -9.67
N ALA A 14 3.76 -2.77 -10.83
CA ALA A 14 3.20 -1.43 -10.92
C ALA A 14 1.81 -1.34 -10.27
N LEU A 15 0.95 -2.35 -10.46
CA LEU A 15 -0.35 -2.43 -9.78
C LEU A 15 -0.18 -2.53 -8.26
N MET A 16 0.77 -3.36 -7.81
CA MET A 16 1.03 -3.56 -6.38
C MET A 16 1.51 -2.29 -5.70
N THR A 17 2.51 -1.62 -6.27
CA THR A 17 3.00 -0.34 -5.75
C THR A 17 1.91 0.72 -5.82
N CYS A 18 1.09 0.71 -6.88
CA CYS A 18 -0.03 1.62 -7.03
C CYS A 18 -1.05 1.48 -5.89
N VAL A 19 -1.51 0.26 -5.62
CA VAL A 19 -2.50 0.00 -4.57
C VAL A 19 -1.92 0.27 -3.18
N ALA A 20 -0.70 -0.20 -2.90
CA ALA A 20 -0.09 -0.05 -1.58
C ALA A 20 0.15 1.42 -1.20
N LEU A 21 0.75 2.19 -2.11
CA LEU A 21 1.07 3.60 -1.84
C LEU A 21 -0.15 4.48 -2.00
N GLY A 22 -1.08 4.16 -2.90
CA GLY A 22 -2.33 4.89 -3.02
C GLY A 22 -3.22 4.70 -1.79
N ALA A 23 -3.27 3.49 -1.22
CA ALA A 23 -3.90 3.26 0.07
C ALA A 23 -3.24 4.09 1.17
N MET A 24 -1.90 4.08 1.27
CA MET A 24 -1.16 4.89 2.24
C MET A 24 -1.48 6.39 2.11
N PHE A 25 -1.37 6.96 0.90
CA PHE A 25 -1.61 8.38 0.62
C PHE A 25 -3.09 8.79 0.70
N SER A 26 -4.02 7.83 0.61
CA SER A 26 -5.45 8.10 0.72
C SER A 26 -5.85 8.71 2.07
N LEU A 27 -5.02 8.58 3.11
CA LEU A 27 -5.23 9.24 4.41
C LEU A 27 -5.52 10.74 4.26
N ALA A 28 -4.87 11.42 3.31
CA ALA A 28 -5.08 12.85 3.08
C ALA A 28 -6.53 13.17 2.70
N ILE A 29 -7.22 12.25 2.02
CA ILE A 29 -8.63 12.36 1.65
C ILE A 29 -9.54 12.04 2.85
N PHE A 30 -9.14 11.08 3.68
CA PHE A 30 -9.89 10.68 4.87
C PHE A 30 -9.77 11.66 6.04
N LEU A 31 -8.76 12.52 6.04
CA LEU A 31 -8.43 13.38 7.18
C LEU A 31 -9.56 14.32 7.59
N GLU A 32 -10.18 15.00 6.63
CA GLU A 32 -11.29 15.93 6.88
C GLU A 32 -12.57 15.22 7.37
N PRO A 33 -13.12 14.21 6.66
CA PRO A 33 -14.33 13.53 7.12
C PRO A 33 -14.12 12.79 8.45
N MET A 34 -12.93 12.25 8.72
CA MET A 34 -12.62 11.65 10.02
C MET A 34 -12.64 12.70 11.14
N ALA A 35 -11.99 13.85 10.94
CA ALA A 35 -11.95 14.90 11.95
C ALA A 35 -13.35 15.42 12.30
N LEU A 36 -14.25 15.51 11.31
CA LEU A 36 -15.63 15.94 11.51
C LEU A 36 -16.49 14.90 12.23
N ASP A 37 -16.32 13.61 11.93
CA ASP A 37 -17.14 12.53 12.47
C ASP A 37 -16.71 12.11 13.89
N THR A 38 -15.41 12.12 14.17
CA THR A 38 -14.86 11.60 15.44
C THR A 38 -14.39 12.67 16.41
N ASP A 39 -14.44 13.94 16.01
CA ASP A 39 -13.90 15.10 16.75
C ASP A 39 -12.39 14.95 17.07
N TRP A 40 -11.68 14.14 16.29
CA TRP A 40 -10.24 13.94 16.46
C TRP A 40 -9.47 15.13 15.88
N SER A 41 -8.36 15.49 16.53
CA SER A 41 -7.50 16.55 15.99
C SER A 41 -6.89 16.12 14.65
N ARG A 42 -6.94 17.01 13.65
CA ARG A 42 -6.30 16.81 12.34
C ARG A 42 -4.81 16.48 12.48
N ALA A 43 -4.14 17.13 13.44
CA ALA A 43 -2.75 16.84 13.80
C ALA A 43 -2.58 15.38 14.28
N GLY A 44 -3.47 14.90 15.15
CA GLY A 44 -3.48 13.53 15.62
C GLY A 44 -3.74 12.50 14.52
N ILE A 45 -4.60 12.79 13.55
CA ILE A 45 -4.80 11.90 12.39
C ILE A 45 -3.55 11.89 11.51
N SER A 46 -2.98 13.07 11.24
CA SER A 46 -1.79 13.21 10.38
C SER A 46 -0.54 12.54 10.96
N SER A 47 -0.42 12.43 12.29
CA SER A 47 0.71 11.74 12.91
C SER A 47 0.74 10.24 12.58
N ALA A 48 -0.40 9.64 12.21
CA ALA A 48 -0.43 8.29 11.67
C ALA A 48 0.41 8.18 10.38
N MET A 49 0.41 9.22 9.54
CA MET A 49 1.25 9.28 8.33
C MET A 49 2.73 9.38 8.66
N THR A 50 3.08 10.19 9.66
CA THR A 50 4.47 10.29 10.14
C THR A 50 4.95 8.94 10.66
N LEU A 51 4.14 8.26 11.47
CA LEU A 51 4.43 6.92 11.95
C LEU A 51 4.60 5.93 10.79
N ASN A 52 3.76 6.06 9.76
CA ASN A 52 3.83 5.25 8.55
C ASN A 52 5.19 5.36 7.85
N PHE A 53 5.68 6.57 7.62
CA PHE A 53 7.00 6.77 7.01
C PHE A 53 8.16 6.25 7.88
N LEU A 54 8.09 6.46 9.20
CA LEU A 54 9.10 5.93 10.13
C LEU A 54 9.14 4.39 10.09
N VAL A 55 7.97 3.77 10.18
CA VAL A 55 7.84 2.32 10.15
C VAL A 55 8.17 1.76 8.78
N MET A 56 7.87 2.47 7.69
CA MET A 56 8.26 2.06 6.35
C MET A 56 9.80 2.05 6.20
N GLY A 57 10.49 3.06 6.74
CA GLY A 57 11.94 3.13 6.75
C GLY A 57 12.57 1.98 7.54
N LEU A 58 12.10 1.74 8.77
CA LEU A 58 12.58 0.65 9.62
C LEU A 58 12.21 -0.74 9.08
N GLY A 59 10.98 -0.87 8.59
CA GLY A 59 10.43 -2.09 8.00
C GLY A 59 11.18 -2.49 6.73
N GLY A 60 11.72 -1.54 5.98
CA GLY A 60 12.57 -1.82 4.81
C GLY A 60 13.77 -2.72 5.13
N PHE A 61 14.41 -2.55 6.28
CA PHE A 61 15.52 -3.42 6.70
C PHE A 61 15.05 -4.84 7.01
N ALA A 62 13.95 -4.97 7.76
CA ALA A 62 13.38 -6.27 8.11
C ALA A 62 12.90 -7.02 6.86
N TRP A 63 12.19 -6.34 5.97
CA TRP A 63 11.72 -6.91 4.72
C TRP A 63 12.86 -7.25 3.75
N GLY A 64 13.94 -6.47 3.74
CA GLY A 64 15.15 -6.81 2.98
C GLY A 64 15.75 -8.15 3.43
N ALA A 65 15.92 -8.33 4.74
CA ALA A 65 16.44 -9.59 5.28
C ALA A 65 15.51 -10.80 5.03
N ILE A 66 14.18 -10.59 5.12
CA ILE A 66 13.19 -11.63 4.82
C ILE A 66 13.20 -11.94 3.32
N TYR A 67 13.30 -10.92 2.46
CA TYR A 67 13.39 -11.05 1.02
C TYR A 67 14.60 -11.90 0.60
N ASP A 68 15.78 -11.64 1.18
CA ASP A 68 16.99 -12.39 0.87
C ASP A 68 16.88 -13.87 1.26
N ARG A 69 16.09 -14.20 2.29
CA ARG A 69 15.97 -15.57 2.82
C ARG A 69 14.80 -16.36 2.22
N TYR A 70 13.66 -15.72 2.00
CA TYR A 70 12.39 -16.37 1.61
C TYR A 70 11.90 -15.96 0.22
N GLY A 71 12.58 -15.01 -0.43
CA GLY A 71 12.24 -14.52 -1.75
C GLY A 71 11.07 -13.54 -1.76
N ALA A 72 10.88 -12.93 -2.92
CA ALA A 72 9.92 -11.83 -3.08
C ALA A 72 8.46 -12.23 -2.87
N ARG A 73 8.08 -13.44 -3.31
CA ARG A 73 6.67 -13.89 -3.31
C ARG A 73 6.07 -13.90 -1.91
N ILE A 74 6.82 -14.43 -0.93
CA ILE A 74 6.36 -14.51 0.46
C ILE A 74 6.24 -13.11 1.05
N VAL A 75 7.23 -12.24 0.83
CA VAL A 75 7.21 -10.86 1.32
C VAL A 75 6.00 -10.08 0.80
N VAL A 76 5.77 -10.13 -0.51
CA VAL A 76 4.66 -9.43 -1.16
C VAL A 76 3.30 -9.97 -0.70
N MET A 77 3.17 -11.28 -0.53
CA MET A 77 1.94 -11.90 -0.05
C MET A 77 1.63 -11.48 1.40
N ILE A 78 2.62 -11.50 2.29
CA ILE A 78 2.44 -11.04 3.67
C ILE A 78 2.10 -9.53 3.68
N GLY A 79 2.80 -8.73 2.88
CA GLY A 79 2.51 -7.31 2.69
C GLY A 79 1.06 -7.05 2.24
N ALA A 80 0.56 -7.84 1.30
CA ALA A 80 -0.82 -7.73 0.79
C ALA A 80 -1.85 -8.04 1.87
N VAL A 81 -1.65 -9.14 2.60
CA VAL A 81 -2.51 -9.52 3.71
C VAL A 81 -2.50 -8.43 4.79
N LEU A 82 -1.31 -7.95 5.18
CA LEU A 82 -1.14 -6.89 6.16
C LEU A 82 -1.81 -5.58 5.74
N LEU A 83 -1.70 -5.18 4.47
CA LEU A 83 -2.29 -3.93 3.98
C LEU A 83 -3.81 -3.93 4.12
N GLY A 84 -4.48 -4.96 3.59
CA GLY A 84 -5.93 -5.05 3.69
C GLY A 84 -6.39 -5.21 5.15
N LEU A 85 -5.66 -5.99 5.96
CA LEU A 85 -5.94 -6.12 7.40
C LEU A 85 -5.85 -4.77 8.12
N ALA A 86 -4.80 -4.00 7.83
CA ALA A 86 -4.58 -2.69 8.42
C ALA A 86 -5.74 -1.73 8.11
N LEU A 87 -6.20 -1.68 6.86
CA LEU A 87 -7.30 -0.82 6.43
C LEU A 87 -8.64 -1.27 7.01
N VAL A 88 -8.90 -2.58 7.03
CA VAL A 88 -10.12 -3.15 7.62
C VAL A 88 -10.15 -2.89 9.14
N LEU A 89 -9.03 -3.07 9.84
CA LEU A 89 -8.96 -2.74 11.27
C LEU A 89 -9.09 -1.24 11.50
N ALA A 90 -8.41 -0.40 10.71
CA ALA A 90 -8.48 1.06 10.79
C ALA A 90 -9.92 1.58 10.58
N SER A 91 -10.70 0.93 9.71
CA SER A 91 -12.11 1.30 9.49
C SER A 91 -13.00 1.11 10.73
N ARG A 92 -12.60 0.25 11.67
CA ARG A 92 -13.39 -0.10 12.86
C ARG A 92 -12.85 0.52 14.16
N THR A 93 -11.81 1.35 14.09
CA THR A 93 -11.24 1.94 15.30
C THR A 93 -12.14 3.02 15.88
N GLY A 94 -12.38 2.95 17.19
CA GLY A 94 -13.10 3.98 17.95
C GLY A 94 -12.19 4.97 18.68
N SER A 95 -10.87 4.75 18.65
CA SER A 95 -9.88 5.57 19.36
C SER A 95 -8.78 6.03 18.41
N LEU A 96 -8.40 7.30 18.53
CA LEU A 96 -7.34 7.94 17.75
C LEU A 96 -6.01 7.20 17.89
N LEU A 97 -5.67 6.76 19.11
CA LEU A 97 -4.42 6.06 19.37
C LEU A 97 -4.40 4.68 18.68
N VAL A 98 -5.53 3.97 18.73
CA VAL A 98 -5.66 2.68 18.02
C VAL A 98 -5.58 2.90 16.51
N PHE A 99 -6.17 3.98 15.99
CA PHE A 99 -6.04 4.35 14.58
C PHE A 99 -4.58 4.66 14.19
N GLN A 100 -3.87 5.46 14.98
CA GLN A 100 -2.46 5.79 14.73
C GLN A 100 -1.57 4.55 14.69
N ILE A 101 -1.77 3.61 15.62
CA ILE A 101 -1.00 2.36 15.63
C ILE A 101 -1.40 1.48 14.44
N THR A 102 -2.69 1.28 14.22
CA THR A 102 -3.17 0.38 13.16
C THR A 102 -2.81 0.91 11.78
N TYR A 103 -3.19 2.16 11.48
CA TYR A 103 -2.90 2.78 10.19
C TYR A 103 -1.41 3.10 10.05
N GLY A 104 -0.79 3.70 11.07
CA GLY A 104 0.61 4.09 10.97
C GLY A 104 1.56 2.89 10.93
N VAL A 105 1.44 1.93 11.84
CA VAL A 105 2.37 0.80 11.91
C VAL A 105 2.05 -0.22 10.83
N LEU A 106 0.82 -0.71 10.75
CA LEU A 106 0.51 -1.85 9.87
C LEU A 106 0.53 -1.44 8.39
N VAL A 107 -0.01 -0.27 8.01
CA VAL A 107 0.08 0.18 6.61
C VAL A 107 1.54 0.51 6.25
N GLY A 108 2.34 1.06 7.17
CA GLY A 108 3.76 1.36 6.92
C GLY A 108 4.62 0.09 6.75
N LEU A 109 4.38 -0.91 7.60
CA LEU A 109 4.97 -2.25 7.43
C LEU A 109 4.52 -2.90 6.12
N ALA A 110 3.25 -2.77 5.75
CA ALA A 110 2.75 -3.33 4.51
C ALA A 110 3.35 -2.63 3.29
N ALA A 111 3.38 -1.29 3.26
CA ALA A 111 3.93 -0.49 2.15
C ALA A 111 5.42 -0.79 1.91
N SER A 112 6.21 -0.96 2.97
CA SER A 112 7.64 -1.32 2.85
C SER A 112 7.86 -2.70 2.24
N ALA A 113 6.93 -3.64 2.39
CA ALA A 113 6.99 -4.97 1.78
C ALA A 113 6.84 -4.96 0.26
N PHE A 114 6.31 -3.88 -0.35
CA PHE A 114 6.14 -3.78 -1.79
C PHE A 114 7.28 -3.02 -2.47
N PHE A 115 7.79 -1.97 -1.84
CA PHE A 115 8.70 -1.04 -2.52
C PHE A 115 10.09 -1.66 -2.78
N ALA A 116 10.75 -2.20 -1.76
CA ALA A 116 12.10 -2.77 -1.92
C ALA A 116 12.12 -4.06 -2.77
N PRO A 117 11.23 -5.05 -2.56
CA PRO A 117 11.24 -6.29 -3.34
C PRO A 117 10.92 -6.09 -4.81
N MET A 118 10.01 -5.17 -5.15
CA MET A 118 9.65 -4.92 -6.55
C MET A 118 10.80 -4.28 -7.31
N ILE A 119 11.52 -3.32 -6.73
CA ILE A 119 12.70 -2.72 -7.38
C ILE A 119 13.81 -3.76 -7.57
N ALA A 120 14.04 -4.62 -6.57
CA ALA A 120 15.04 -5.69 -6.62
C ALA A 120 14.70 -6.77 -7.67
N LEU A 121 13.46 -7.25 -7.70
CA LEU A 121 12.96 -8.20 -8.69
C LEU A 121 13.10 -7.67 -10.12
N THR A 122 12.62 -6.45 -10.35
CA THR A 122 12.63 -5.83 -11.69
C THR A 122 14.06 -5.62 -12.19
N THR A 123 14.96 -5.30 -11.26
CA THR A 123 16.41 -5.22 -11.50
C THR A 123 17.02 -6.55 -11.90
N ALA A 124 16.67 -7.64 -11.20
CA ALA A 124 17.28 -8.96 -11.41
C ALA A 124 16.75 -9.68 -12.67
N TRP A 125 15.54 -9.36 -13.11
CA TRP A 125 14.87 -10.06 -14.23
C TRP A 125 15.12 -9.46 -15.61
N PHE A 126 15.64 -8.22 -15.68
CA PHE A 126 15.89 -7.51 -16.94
C PHE A 126 17.37 -7.15 -17.10
N ASP A 127 18.09 -7.85 -17.99
CA ASP A 127 19.44 -7.47 -18.42
C ASP A 127 19.42 -6.31 -19.43
N LYS A 128 18.38 -6.24 -20.28
CA LYS A 128 18.16 -5.19 -21.29
C LYS A 128 16.86 -4.45 -20.95
N ASN A 129 16.85 -3.10 -21.04
CA ASN A 129 15.73 -2.22 -20.67
C ASN A 129 15.38 -2.18 -19.16
N ARG A 130 16.34 -2.48 -18.27
CA ARG A 130 16.16 -2.44 -16.80
C ARG A 130 15.60 -1.11 -16.31
N SER A 131 16.13 0.00 -16.80
CA SER A 131 15.68 1.35 -16.42
C SER A 131 14.22 1.59 -16.79
N LEU A 132 13.77 1.13 -17.96
CA LEU A 132 12.38 1.23 -18.40
C LEU A 132 11.46 0.40 -17.49
N ALA A 133 11.83 -0.84 -17.20
CA ALA A 133 11.04 -1.72 -16.34
C ALA A 133 10.90 -1.14 -14.92
N VAL A 134 12.01 -0.66 -14.32
CA VAL A 134 11.98 0.01 -13.00
C VAL A 134 11.14 1.29 -13.06
N SER A 135 11.28 2.09 -14.12
CA SER A 135 10.50 3.33 -14.27
C SER A 135 9.00 3.07 -14.37
N LEU A 136 8.57 1.98 -15.02
CA LEU A 136 7.16 1.60 -15.14
C LEU A 136 6.58 1.12 -13.81
N VAL A 137 7.33 0.33 -13.03
CA VAL A 137 6.91 -0.06 -11.68
C VAL A 137 6.78 1.18 -10.78
N SER A 138 7.74 2.11 -10.86
CA SER A 138 7.69 3.38 -10.14
C SER A 138 6.57 4.30 -10.63
N ALA A 139 6.20 4.25 -11.91
CA ALA A 139 5.08 5.02 -12.45
C ALA A 139 3.75 4.62 -11.80
N GLY A 140 3.58 3.36 -11.41
CA GLY A 140 2.43 2.91 -10.61
C GLY A 140 2.26 3.72 -9.32
N MET A 141 3.37 4.10 -8.69
CA MET A 141 3.38 4.95 -7.50
C MET A 141 2.92 6.39 -7.76
N GLY A 142 3.20 6.94 -8.96
CA GLY A 142 2.72 8.26 -9.36
C GLY A 142 1.23 8.26 -9.73
N VAL A 143 0.74 7.16 -10.32
CA VAL A 143 -0.67 6.99 -10.72
C VAL A 143 -1.57 6.65 -9.52
N ALA A 144 -1.00 6.17 -8.42
CA ALA A 144 -1.70 5.80 -7.21
C ALA A 144 -2.63 6.87 -6.64
N PRO A 145 -2.18 8.11 -6.35
CA PRO A 145 -3.07 9.15 -5.85
C PRO A 145 -4.12 9.56 -6.88
N MET A 146 -3.81 9.48 -8.17
CA MET A 146 -4.74 9.85 -9.25
C MET A 146 -5.91 8.87 -9.39
N THR A 147 -5.73 7.62 -8.96
CA THR A 147 -6.75 6.57 -9.08
C THR A 147 -7.47 6.30 -7.76
N ILE A 148 -6.71 6.10 -6.67
CA ILE A 148 -7.29 5.78 -5.36
C ILE A 148 -7.94 7.00 -4.72
N SER A 149 -7.42 8.22 -4.89
CA SER A 149 -8.01 9.39 -4.22
C SER A 149 -9.39 9.77 -4.75
N PRO A 150 -9.67 9.79 -6.08
CA PRO A 150 -11.03 9.99 -6.58
C PRO A 150 -11.97 8.87 -6.17
N PHE A 151 -11.50 7.61 -6.17
CA PHE A 151 -12.29 6.47 -5.73
C PHE A 151 -12.66 6.59 -4.25
N ALA A 152 -11.70 6.89 -3.38
CA ALA A 152 -11.93 7.13 -1.95
C ALA A 152 -12.93 8.27 -1.73
N ARG A 153 -12.78 9.40 -2.45
CA ARG A 153 -13.73 10.53 -2.38
C ARG A 153 -15.14 10.12 -2.77
N TRP A 154 -15.30 9.37 -3.85
CA TRP A 154 -16.60 8.87 -4.28
C TRP A 154 -17.24 7.98 -3.21
N LEU A 155 -16.49 7.04 -2.63
CA LEU A 155 -17.01 6.19 -1.54
C LEU A 155 -17.38 6.99 -0.29
N ILE A 156 -16.57 7.97 0.11
CA ILE A 156 -16.86 8.83 1.26
C ILE A 156 -18.15 9.61 1.02
N SER A 157 -18.37 10.11 -0.20
CA SER A 157 -19.57 10.88 -0.54
C SER A 157 -20.85 10.04 -0.62
N ALA A 158 -20.73 8.76 -0.98
CA ALA A 158 -21.87 7.84 -1.12
C ALA A 158 -22.20 7.11 0.19
N TYR A 159 -21.20 6.90 1.05
CA TYR A 159 -21.31 6.17 2.30
C TYR A 159 -20.68 7.01 3.42
N ASP A 160 -19.57 6.55 4.00
CA ASP A 160 -18.79 7.22 5.03
C ASP A 160 -17.30 6.85 4.90
N TRP A 161 -16.45 7.45 5.73
CA TRP A 161 -15.02 7.17 5.71
C TRP A 161 -14.67 5.75 6.18
N ARG A 162 -15.49 5.15 7.07
CA ARG A 162 -15.28 3.80 7.59
C ARG A 162 -15.51 2.76 6.51
N THR A 163 -16.67 2.80 5.86
CA THR A 163 -17.02 1.93 4.73
C THR A 163 -16.06 2.13 3.58
N ALA A 164 -15.67 3.38 3.30
CA ALA A 164 -14.67 3.67 2.28
C ALA A 164 -13.31 2.99 2.55
N MET A 165 -12.76 3.12 3.77
CA MET A 165 -11.52 2.41 4.14
C MET A 165 -11.68 0.89 4.08
N PHE A 166 -12.81 0.37 4.56
CA PHE A 166 -13.10 -1.06 4.53
C PHE A 166 -13.10 -1.61 3.10
N VAL A 167 -13.81 -0.94 2.18
CA VAL A 167 -13.89 -1.35 0.77
C VAL A 167 -12.52 -1.24 0.09
N ILE A 168 -11.74 -0.19 0.35
CA ILE A 168 -10.37 -0.08 -0.17
C ILE A 168 -9.49 -1.22 0.37
N GLY A 169 -9.64 -1.60 1.63
CA GLY A 169 -8.93 -2.74 2.22
C GLY A 169 -9.27 -4.07 1.56
N VAL A 170 -10.56 -4.34 1.33
CA VAL A 170 -11.02 -5.55 0.64
C VAL A 170 -10.60 -5.54 -0.83
N ALA A 171 -10.70 -4.40 -1.52
CA ALA A 171 -10.23 -4.25 -2.89
C ALA A 171 -8.71 -4.46 -2.99
N ALA A 172 -7.95 -4.00 -2.01
CA ALA A 172 -6.52 -4.25 -1.94
C ALA A 172 -6.22 -5.76 -1.85
N TRP A 173 -6.94 -6.53 -1.02
CA TRP A 173 -6.80 -7.99 -1.01
C TRP A 173 -7.18 -8.63 -2.35
N ALA A 174 -8.32 -8.22 -2.93
CA ALA A 174 -8.80 -8.76 -4.19
C ALA A 174 -7.83 -8.53 -5.36
N LEU A 175 -7.07 -7.43 -5.34
CA LEU A 175 -6.08 -7.11 -6.38
C LEU A 175 -4.70 -7.68 -6.07
N LEU A 176 -4.22 -7.55 -4.84
CA LEU A 176 -2.83 -7.84 -4.48
C LEU A 176 -2.57 -9.32 -4.25
N VAL A 177 -3.53 -10.07 -3.67
CA VAL A 177 -3.32 -11.50 -3.40
C VAL A 177 -3.19 -12.30 -4.71
N PRO A 178 -4.07 -12.14 -5.72
CA PRO A 178 -3.88 -12.81 -7.01
C PRO A 178 -2.62 -12.34 -7.73
N ALA A 179 -2.32 -11.04 -7.69
CA ALA A 179 -1.10 -10.50 -8.31
C ALA A 179 0.17 -11.07 -7.67
N ALA A 180 0.16 -11.36 -6.36
CA ALA A 180 1.28 -11.98 -5.64
C ALA A 180 1.46 -13.48 -5.95
N LEU A 181 0.50 -14.10 -6.64
CA LEU A 181 0.57 -15.51 -7.04
C LEU A 181 1.11 -15.72 -8.46
N LEU A 182 1.25 -14.64 -9.25
CA LEU A 182 1.91 -14.61 -10.58
C LEU A 182 3.44 -14.76 -10.45
#